data_AF-A0A0Q9S475-F1
#
_entry.id   AF-A0A0Q9S475-F1
#
_cell.length_a   1.000
_cell.length_b   1.000
_cell.length_c   1.000
_cell.angle_alpha   90.00
_cell.angle_beta   90.00
_cell.angle_gamma   90.00
#
_symmetry.space_group_name_H-M   'P 1'
#
loop_
_entity.id
_entity.type
_entity.pdbx_description
1 polymer ?
#
loop_
_entity_poly.entity_id
_entity_poly.type
_entity_poly.pdbx_seq_one_letter_code
_entity_poly.pdbx_strand_id
1 'polypeptide(L)'
;MAHQVARPLIGTTALIAADECASLGMMAGMVDTDVAISLTADEALILFDLLHRWEDEERVAAPRNEAEQIALWNLSALLERELREPFDPRYADRVAEATRRLTPSE
;
A
#
# COMPACT_ATOMS: atom_id res chain seq x y z
N MET A 1 55.75 9.83 33.36
CA MET A 1 54.56 9.62 34.22
C MET A 1 53.37 10.25 33.52
N ALA A 2 52.56 9.43 32.85
CA ALA A 2 51.43 9.88 32.06
C ALA A 2 50.22 10.13 32.97
N HIS A 3 49.77 11.38 33.04
CA HIS A 3 48.54 11.75 33.75
C HIS A 3 47.35 11.52 32.81
N GLN A 4 46.74 10.34 32.96
CA GLN A 4 45.46 9.98 32.38
C GLN A 4 44.37 10.66 33.22
N VAL A 5 43.86 11.79 32.73
CA VAL A 5 42.73 12.49 33.35
C VAL A 5 41.44 12.06 32.67
N ALA A 6 40.50 11.66 33.52
CA ALA A 6 39.20 11.06 33.22
C ALA A 6 38.37 11.84 32.19
N ARG A 7 37.77 11.09 31.25
CA ARG A 7 36.73 11.57 30.34
C ARG A 7 35.41 11.65 31.12
N PRO A 8 34.63 12.76 31.03
CA PRO A 8 33.28 12.78 31.59
C PRO A 8 32.34 11.92 30.73
N LEU A 9 31.65 10.99 31.38
CA LEU A 9 30.48 10.27 30.86
C LEU A 9 29.24 11.00 31.37
N ILE A 10 28.69 11.94 30.60
CA ILE A 10 27.39 12.56 30.91
C ILE A 10 26.61 12.80 29.61
N GLY A 11 25.39 12.25 29.54
CA GLY A 11 24.36 12.47 28.51
C GLY A 11 24.52 11.53 27.32
N THR A 12 23.63 10.59 27.00
CA THR A 12 22.18 10.65 27.04
C THR A 12 21.63 9.22 27.14
N THR A 13 21.14 8.86 28.32
CA THR A 13 20.21 7.74 28.50
C THR A 13 18.83 8.20 28.02
N ALA A 14 18.15 7.33 27.28
CA ALA A 14 16.72 7.35 26.97
C ALA A 14 16.19 8.50 26.09
N LEU A 15 16.03 8.21 24.80
CA LEU A 15 14.88 8.71 24.05
C LEU A 15 13.92 7.54 23.81
N ILE A 16 13.32 7.06 24.90
CA ILE A 16 11.98 6.47 24.84
C ILE A 16 11.05 7.67 25.02
N ALA A 17 10.57 8.21 23.91
CA ALA A 17 9.36 9.03 23.90
C ALA A 17 8.24 8.17 23.29
N ALA A 18 7.92 7.09 23.98
CA ALA A 18 6.64 6.43 23.89
C ALA A 18 5.80 6.94 25.08
N ASP A 19 5.34 8.18 24.99
CA ASP A 19 4.33 8.72 25.91
C ASP A 19 3.58 9.88 25.25
N GLU A 20 2.58 9.54 24.43
CA GLU A 20 1.28 10.21 24.47
C GLU A 20 0.20 9.11 24.40
N CYS A 21 0.20 8.28 25.44
CA CYS A 21 -0.96 7.48 25.80
C CYS A 21 -1.96 8.40 26.55
N ALA A 22 -2.67 9.24 25.80
CA ALA A 22 -3.85 9.98 26.27
C ALA A 22 -4.66 10.39 25.04
N SER A 23 -5.72 9.69 24.65
CA SER A 23 -6.98 9.85 25.37
C SER A 23 -7.90 8.67 25.11
N LEU A 24 -8.16 7.91 26.17
CA LEU A 24 -9.35 7.10 26.29
C LEU A 24 -10.56 8.04 26.25
N GLY A 25 -11.42 7.88 25.26
CA GLY A 25 -12.74 8.48 25.26
C GLY A 25 -13.09 9.21 23.98
N MET A 26 -14.05 8.60 23.28
CA MET A 26 -15.23 9.24 22.70
C MET A 26 -15.39 8.97 21.20
N MET A 27 -16.39 8.10 20.94
CA MET A 27 -17.34 8.11 19.81
C MET A 27 -16.75 7.79 18.42
N ALA A 28 -17.26 6.85 17.66
CA ALA A 28 -18.49 6.08 17.72
C ALA A 28 -18.23 4.82 16.89
N GLY A 29 -19.04 3.77 17.08
CA GLY A 29 -19.00 2.62 16.20
C GLY A 29 -19.18 3.06 14.75
N MET A 30 -18.09 3.13 13.99
CA MET A 30 -18.16 2.87 12.58
C MET A 30 -18.20 1.35 12.49
N VAL A 31 -19.39 0.81 12.26
CA VAL A 31 -19.43 -0.50 11.63
C VAL A 31 -18.81 -0.25 10.27
N ASP A 32 -17.51 -0.53 10.13
CA ASP A 32 -16.89 -0.68 8.83
C ASP A 32 -17.70 -1.78 8.15
N THR A 33 -18.66 -1.33 7.35
CA THR A 33 -19.57 -2.21 6.66
C THR A 33 -18.83 -2.59 5.41
N ASP A 34 -18.25 -3.79 5.42
CA ASP A 34 -17.57 -4.34 4.26
C ASP A 34 -18.46 -4.20 3.02
N VAL A 35 -17.93 -3.57 1.98
CA VAL A 35 -18.61 -3.44 0.69
C VAL A 35 -18.14 -4.57 -0.21
N ALA A 36 -19.07 -5.43 -0.62
CA ALA A 36 -18.78 -6.48 -1.59
C ALA A 36 -18.82 -5.93 -3.01
N ILE A 37 -17.70 -6.02 -3.72
CA ILE A 37 -17.58 -5.68 -5.14
C ILE A 37 -17.23 -6.96 -5.90
N SER A 38 -17.92 -7.22 -7.01
CA SER A 38 -17.59 -8.31 -7.93
C SER A 38 -16.87 -7.75 -9.13
N LEU A 39 -15.72 -8.35 -9.46
CA LEU A 39 -14.93 -8.06 -10.66
C LEU A 39 -14.84 -9.32 -11.50
N THR A 40 -14.85 -9.17 -12.81
CA THR A 40 -14.40 -10.23 -13.72
C THR A 40 -12.89 -10.45 -13.57
N ALA A 41 -12.40 -11.61 -14.01
CA ALA A 41 -10.96 -11.89 -13.98
C ALA A 41 -10.15 -10.88 -14.81
N ASP A 42 -10.70 -10.44 -15.95
CA ASP A 42 -10.05 -9.45 -16.81
C ASP A 42 -9.99 -8.07 -16.13
N GLU A 43 -11.07 -7.64 -15.48
CA GLU A 43 -11.09 -6.37 -14.73
C GLU A 43 -10.11 -6.39 -13.56
N ALA A 44 -10.10 -7.47 -12.77
CA ALA A 44 -9.18 -7.62 -11.65
C ALA A 44 -7.72 -7.56 -12.11
N LEU A 45 -7.38 -8.26 -13.19
CA LEU A 45 -6.03 -8.28 -13.75
C LEU A 45 -5.58 -6.90 -14.23
N ILE A 46 -6.44 -6.17 -14.95
CA ILE A 46 -6.13 -4.84 -15.47
C ILE A 46 -6.03 -3.79 -14.37
N LEU A 47 -6.89 -3.87 -13.35
CA LEU A 47 -6.79 -2.98 -12.19
C LEU A 47 -5.48 -3.22 -11.42
N PHE A 48 -5.08 -4.47 -11.25
CA PHE A 48 -3.82 -4.81 -10.60
C PHE A 48 -2.60 -4.27 -11.39
N ASP A 49 -2.58 -4.46 -12.71
CA ASP A 49 -1.53 -3.91 -13.59
C ASP A 49 -1.45 -2.38 -13.51
N LEU A 50 -2.61 -1.71 -13.55
CA LEU A 50 -2.71 -0.26 -13.44
C LEU A 50 -2.15 0.27 -12.11
N LEU A 51 -2.49 -0.39 -10.99
CA LEU A 51 -2.02 0.00 -9.67
C LEU A 51 -0.50 -0.11 -9.54
N HIS A 52 0.11 -1.17 -10.06
CA HIS A 52 1.57 -1.34 -10.04
C HIS A 52 2.26 -0.29 -10.90
N ARG A 53 1.68 0.05 -12.05
CA ARG A 53 2.19 1.12 -12.90
C ARG A 53 2.10 2.50 -12.23
N TRP A 54 1.14 2.73 -11.31
CA TRP A 54 1.08 3.97 -10.52
C TRP A 54 2.20 4.09 -9.50
N GLU A 55 2.67 2.96 -8.98
CA GLU A 55 3.79 2.93 -8.03
C GLU A 55 5.13 3.10 -8.75
N ASP A 56 5.24 2.56 -9.97
CA ASP A 56 6.52 2.49 -10.71
C ASP A 56 6.73 3.63 -11.72
N GLU A 57 5.69 4.15 -12.36
CA GLU A 57 5.80 5.13 -13.45
C GLU A 57 5.04 6.42 -13.10
N GLU A 58 5.74 7.57 -13.09
CA GLU A 58 5.20 8.95 -12.95
C GLU A 58 4.17 9.36 -14.04
N ARG A 59 3.61 8.38 -14.77
CA ARG A 59 2.68 8.56 -15.88
C ARG A 59 1.24 8.68 -15.43
N VAL A 60 0.92 8.33 -14.18
CA VAL A 60 -0.40 8.57 -13.62
C VAL A 60 -0.27 9.37 -12.34
N ALA A 61 -1.25 10.25 -12.10
CA ALA A 61 -1.23 11.12 -10.94
C ALA A 61 -1.18 10.28 -9.66
N ALA A 62 -0.13 10.52 -8.86
CA ALA A 62 0.01 9.92 -7.55
C ALA A 62 -1.19 10.26 -6.64
N PRO A 63 -1.46 9.44 -5.62
CA PRO A 63 -2.49 9.74 -4.62
C PRO A 63 -2.31 11.13 -4.02
N ARG A 64 -3.39 11.89 -3.86
CA ARG A 64 -3.37 13.29 -3.41
C ARG A 64 -3.29 13.45 -1.90
N ASN A 65 -3.71 12.42 -1.17
CA ASN A 65 -3.76 12.40 0.28
C ASN A 65 -3.60 10.98 0.81
N GLU A 66 -3.37 10.86 2.12
CA GLU A 66 -3.14 9.59 2.80
C GLU A 66 -4.33 8.63 2.67
N ALA A 67 -5.57 9.14 2.66
CA ALA A 67 -6.76 8.30 2.51
C ALA A 67 -6.83 7.62 1.14
N GLU A 68 -6.48 8.33 0.06
CA GLU A 68 -6.36 7.75 -1.28
C GLU A 68 -5.26 6.68 -1.32
N GLN A 69 -4.13 6.93 -0.68
CA GLN A 69 -3.02 5.96 -0.64
C GLN A 69 -3.41 4.68 0.12
N ILE A 70 -4.03 4.82 1.30
CA ILE A 70 -4.51 3.67 2.10
C ILE A 70 -5.54 2.86 1.31
N ALA A 71 -6.49 3.52 0.65
CA ALA A 71 -7.51 2.84 -0.13
C ALA A 71 -6.91 2.03 -1.29
N LEU A 72 -5.92 2.60 -1.99
CA LEU A 72 -5.26 1.93 -3.12
C LEU A 72 -4.36 0.78 -2.67
N TRP A 73 -3.62 0.92 -1.57
CA TRP A 73 -2.85 -0.19 -0.99
C TRP A 73 -3.74 -1.34 -0.55
N ASN A 74 -4.87 -1.04 0.11
CA ASN A 74 -5.82 -2.07 0.51
C ASN A 74 -6.43 -2.78 -0.70
N LEU A 75 -6.78 -2.04 -1.76
CA LEU A 75 -7.28 -2.63 -3.00
C LEU A 75 -6.21 -3.51 -3.67
N SER A 76 -4.96 -3.04 -3.75
CA SER A 76 -3.85 -3.81 -4.30
C SER A 76 -3.66 -5.14 -3.55
N ALA A 77 -3.64 -5.09 -2.22
CA ALA A 77 -3.52 -6.28 -1.37
C ALA A 77 -4.70 -7.26 -1.53
N LEU A 78 -5.93 -6.76 -1.73
CA LEU A 78 -7.08 -7.62 -2.02
C LEU A 78 -6.93 -8.32 -3.38
N LEU A 79 -6.51 -7.59 -4.42
CA LEU A 79 -6.30 -8.14 -5.76
C LEU A 79 -5.12 -9.14 -5.80
N GLU A 80 -4.01 -8.84 -5.13
CA GLU A 80 -2.84 -9.72 -5.03
C GLU A 80 -3.19 -11.09 -4.46
N ARG A 81 -4.12 -11.12 -3.48
CA ARG A 81 -4.58 -12.36 -2.84
C ARG A 81 -5.41 -13.24 -3.77
N GLU A 82 -6.18 -12.63 -4.66
CA GLU A 82 -7.09 -13.34 -5.57
C GLU A 82 -6.41 -13.75 -6.89
N LEU A 83 -5.47 -12.94 -7.37
CA LEU A 83 -4.78 -13.17 -8.64
C LEU A 83 -3.59 -14.13 -8.50
N ARG A 84 -3.43 -15.02 -9.49
CA ARG A 84 -2.24 -15.89 -9.61
C ARG A 84 -1.36 -15.51 -10.80
N GLU A 85 -1.94 -14.81 -11.75
CA GLU A 85 -1.35 -14.35 -13.01
C GLU A 85 -0.08 -13.50 -12.83
N PRO A 86 0.08 -12.65 -11.79
CA PRO A 86 1.32 -11.90 -11.57
C PRO A 86 2.57 -12.78 -11.40
N PHE A 87 2.40 -14.05 -11.02
CA PHE A 87 3.50 -15.02 -10.91
C PHE A 87 3.70 -15.85 -12.19
N ASP A 88 2.87 -15.65 -13.23
CA ASP A 88 3.00 -16.30 -14.54
C ASP A 88 4.06 -15.56 -15.37
N PRO A 89 5.08 -16.24 -15.93
CA PRO A 89 6.04 -15.63 -16.86
C PRO A 89 5.40 -14.95 -18.08
N ARG A 90 4.13 -15.28 -18.39
CA ARG A 90 3.34 -14.68 -19.47
C ARG A 90 2.40 -13.57 -18.98
N TYR A 91 2.64 -13.01 -17.80
CA TYR A 91 1.80 -11.95 -17.22
C TYR A 91 1.47 -10.83 -18.21
N ALA A 92 2.47 -10.30 -18.92
CA ALA A 92 2.29 -9.25 -19.92
C ALA A 92 1.34 -9.67 -21.07
N ASP A 93 1.42 -10.93 -21.53
CA ASP A 93 0.52 -11.45 -22.57
C ASP A 93 -0.92 -11.55 -22.04
N ARG A 94 -1.09 -11.98 -20.78
CA ARG A 94 -2.40 -12.08 -20.12
C ARG A 94 -3.05 -10.70 -19.99
N VAL A 95 -2.29 -9.70 -19.57
CA VAL A 95 -2.72 -8.30 -19.49
C VAL A 95 -3.16 -7.82 -20.88
N ALA A 96 -2.35 -8.02 -21.92
CA ALA A 96 -2.68 -7.60 -23.28
C ALA A 96 -3.95 -8.30 -23.84
N GLU A 97 -4.15 -9.57 -23.52
CA GLU A 97 -5.37 -10.30 -23.88
C GLU A 97 -6.60 -9.78 -23.12
N ALA A 98 -6.48 -9.53 -21.81
CA ALA A 98 -7.55 -8.94 -21.00
C ALA A 98 -7.93 -7.55 -21.51
N THR A 99 -6.94 -6.70 -21.83
CA THR A 99 -7.16 -5.39 -22.46
C THR A 99 -7.98 -5.53 -23.74
N ARG A 100 -7.64 -6.49 -24.61
CA ARG A 100 -8.37 -6.72 -25.86
C ARG A 100 -9.81 -7.15 -25.63
N ARG A 101 -10.07 -7.97 -24.59
CA ARG A 101 -11.42 -8.42 -24.23
C ARG A 101 -12.28 -7.30 -23.64
N LEU A 102 -11.69 -6.38 -22.88
CA LEU A 102 -12.39 -5.24 -22.27
C LEU A 102 -12.55 -4.03 -23.20
N THR A 103 -11.73 -3.92 -24.25
CA THR A 103 -11.84 -2.83 -25.22
C THR A 103 -12.90 -3.17 -26.27
N PRO A 104 -14.02 -2.43 -26.36
CA PRO A 104 -15.03 -2.68 -27.37
C PRO A 104 -14.40 -2.57 -28.77
N SER A 105 -14.67 -3.54 -29.62
CA SER A 105 -14.36 -3.43 -31.05
C SER A 105 -15.44 -2.53 -31.67
N GLU A 106 -15.05 -1.35 -32.17
CA GLU A 106 -15.95 -0.42 -32.89
C GLU A 106 -16.47 -0.99 -34.21
#